data_AF-A0A498QLZ5-F1
#
_entry.id   AF-A0A498QLZ5-F1
#
_cell.length_a   1.000
_cell.length_b   1.000
_cell.length_c   1.000
_cell.angle_alpha   90.00
_cell.angle_beta   90.00
_cell.angle_gamma   90.00
#
_symmetry.space_group_name_H-M   'P 1'
#
loop_
_entity.id
_entity.type
_entity.pdbx_description
1 polymer ?
#
loop_
_entity_poly.entity_id
_entity_poly.type
_entity_poly.pdbx_seq_one_letter_code
_entity_poly.pdbx_strand_id
1 'polypeptide(L)'
;MSTPTKRDVIEAALSVADDAAQGRLSPTDLQQQAVTECRELFGTVVGDGDPLWELQREIARQAVGLGALSPDELTEWAAVLRRRAGEPVEAPEPHR
;
A
#
# COMPACT_ATOMS: atom_id res chain seq x y z
N MET A 1 -26.21 -21.89 1.35
CA MET A 1 -26.09 -20.77 0.39
C MET A 1 -26.85 -21.17 -0.85
N SER A 2 -28.01 -20.54 -1.13
CA SER A 2 -28.76 -20.82 -2.37
C SER A 2 -28.13 -20.06 -3.54
N THR A 3 -28.14 -20.66 -4.71
CA THR A 3 -27.67 -20.03 -5.95
C THR A 3 -28.62 -18.90 -6.34
N PRO A 4 -28.13 -17.67 -6.60
CA PRO A 4 -28.97 -16.56 -7.02
C PRO A 4 -29.61 -16.86 -8.38
N THR A 5 -30.88 -16.48 -8.54
CA THR A 5 -31.58 -16.64 -9.81
C THR A 5 -31.15 -15.56 -10.80
N LYS A 6 -31.43 -15.75 -12.09
CA LYS A 6 -31.18 -14.72 -13.11
C LYS A 6 -31.88 -13.39 -12.77
N ARG A 7 -33.08 -13.47 -12.20
CA ARG A 7 -33.86 -12.29 -11.81
C ARG A 7 -33.18 -11.52 -10.69
N ASP A 8 -32.70 -12.21 -9.67
CA ASP A 8 -32.00 -11.59 -8.52
C ASP A 8 -30.75 -10.83 -8.98
N VAL A 9 -29.98 -11.41 -9.91
CA VAL A 9 -28.77 -10.77 -10.47
C VAL A 9 -29.12 -9.53 -11.28
N ILE A 10 -30.20 -9.57 -12.08
CA ILE A 10 -30.66 -8.42 -12.88
C ILE A 10 -31.14 -7.29 -11.96
N GLU A 11 -31.95 -7.60 -10.95
CA GLU A 11 -32.44 -6.61 -9.99
C GLU A 11 -31.28 -5.96 -9.23
N ALA A 12 -30.29 -6.74 -8.78
CA ALA A 12 -29.09 -6.21 -8.14
C ALA A 12 -28.28 -5.28 -9.06
N ALA A 13 -28.06 -5.67 -10.32
CA ALA A 13 -27.34 -4.84 -11.28
C ALA A 13 -28.06 -3.52 -11.58
N LEU A 14 -29.39 -3.55 -11.71
CA LEU A 14 -30.20 -2.34 -11.93
C LEU A 14 -30.21 -1.43 -10.70
N SER A 15 -30.21 -1.98 -9.48
CA SER A 15 -30.08 -1.21 -8.24
C SER A 15 -28.77 -0.42 -8.22
N VAL A 16 -27.64 -1.07 -8.54
CA VAL A 16 -26.33 -0.41 -8.61
C VAL A 16 -26.31 0.68 -9.68
N ALA A 17 -26.93 0.43 -10.84
CA ALA A 17 -27.03 1.40 -11.91
C ALA A 17 -27.87 2.63 -11.49
N ASP A 18 -28.98 2.41 -10.78
CA ASP A 18 -29.81 3.50 -10.24
C ASP A 18 -29.07 4.31 -9.17
N ASP A 19 -28.36 3.66 -8.25
CA ASP A 19 -27.54 4.34 -7.24
C ASP A 19 -26.45 5.21 -7.88
N ALA A 20 -25.83 4.72 -8.97
CA ALA A 20 -24.86 5.49 -9.74
C ALA A 20 -25.51 6.68 -10.47
N ALA A 21 -26.66 6.45 -11.12
CA ALA A 21 -27.39 7.51 -11.83
C ALA A 21 -27.90 8.62 -10.90
N GLN A 22 -28.27 8.27 -9.66
CA GLN A 22 -28.75 9.21 -8.66
C GLN A 22 -27.61 9.82 -7.81
N GLY A 23 -26.35 9.50 -8.12
CA GLY A 23 -25.18 10.04 -7.43
C GLY A 23 -25.00 9.52 -5.99
N ARG A 24 -25.72 8.46 -5.61
CA ARG A 24 -25.53 7.77 -4.32
C ARG A 24 -24.31 6.86 -4.32
N LEU A 25 -23.88 6.42 -5.50
CA LEU A 25 -22.70 5.60 -5.71
C LEU A 25 -21.78 6.27 -6.73
N SER A 26 -20.58 6.65 -6.30
CA SER A 26 -19.56 7.28 -7.13
C SER A 26 -18.34 6.35 -7.24
N PRO A 27 -17.80 6.09 -8.45
CA PRO A 27 -16.54 5.36 -8.60
C PRO A 27 -15.39 6.01 -7.83
N THR A 28 -15.37 7.34 -7.74
CA THR A 28 -14.37 8.06 -6.96
C THR A 28 -14.51 7.74 -5.47
N ASP A 29 -15.73 7.70 -4.94
CA ASP A 29 -15.97 7.42 -3.52
C ASP A 29 -15.59 5.98 -3.18
N LEU A 30 -15.91 5.03 -4.06
CA LEU A 30 -15.47 3.64 -3.95
C LEU A 30 -13.94 3.52 -3.95
N GLN A 31 -13.26 4.28 -4.82
CA GLN A 31 -11.80 4.28 -4.85
C GLN A 31 -11.21 4.88 -3.57
N GLN A 32 -11.77 5.98 -3.06
CA GLN A 32 -11.31 6.58 -1.80
C GLN A 32 -11.54 5.63 -0.61
N GLN A 33 -12.67 4.94 -0.59
CA GLN A 33 -12.94 3.90 0.41
C GLN A 33 -11.90 2.79 0.33
N ALA A 34 -11.65 2.23 -0.86
CA ALA A 34 -10.66 1.18 -1.05
C ALA A 34 -9.25 1.61 -0.59
N VAL A 35 -8.84 2.86 -0.90
CA VAL A 35 -7.56 3.41 -0.44
C VAL A 35 -7.51 3.54 1.09
N THR A 36 -8.63 3.92 1.71
CA THR A 36 -8.73 4.04 3.17
C THR A 36 -8.57 2.67 3.84
N GLU A 37 -9.33 1.67 3.40
CA GLU A 37 -9.23 0.30 3.91
C GLU A 37 -7.83 -0.28 3.69
N CYS A 38 -7.25 -0.02 2.52
CA CYS A 38 -5.87 -0.38 2.21
C CYS A 38 -4.87 0.23 3.22
N ARG A 39 -4.98 1.52 3.53
CA ARG A 39 -4.13 2.17 4.54
C ARG A 39 -4.33 1.58 5.94
N GLU A 40 -5.55 1.22 6.31
CA GLU A 40 -5.83 0.58 7.60
C GLU A 40 -5.21 -0.82 7.69
N LEU A 41 -5.31 -1.61 6.61
CA LEU A 41 -4.86 -3.00 6.59
C LEU A 41 -3.34 -3.16 6.41
N PHE A 42 -2.70 -2.33 5.59
CA PHE A 42 -1.27 -2.47 5.26
C PHE A 42 -0.46 -1.19 5.38
N GLY A 43 -1.08 -0.05 5.73
CA GLY A 43 -0.38 1.24 5.79
C GLY A 43 0.60 1.36 6.96
N THR A 44 0.58 0.43 7.91
CA THR A 44 1.54 0.34 9.01
C THR A 44 2.31 -0.97 8.94
N VAL A 45 3.63 -0.88 8.84
CA VAL A 45 4.54 -2.04 8.80
C VAL A 45 5.07 -2.29 10.21
N VAL A 46 4.76 -3.44 10.80
CA VAL A 46 5.14 -3.75 12.19
C VAL A 46 6.45 -4.52 12.34
N GLY A 47 6.97 -5.12 11.26
CA GLY A 47 8.26 -5.84 11.25
C GLY A 47 8.16 -7.26 10.71
N ASP A 48 9.20 -8.06 10.91
CA ASP A 48 9.35 -9.44 10.43
C ASP A 48 8.28 -10.43 10.92
N GLY A 49 7.56 -10.10 12.01
CA GLY A 49 6.40 -10.84 12.49
C GLY A 49 5.08 -10.51 11.79
N ASP A 50 5.06 -9.53 10.87
CA ASP A 50 3.88 -9.16 10.09
C ASP A 50 3.51 -10.26 9.08
N PRO A 51 2.27 -10.79 9.06
CA PRO A 51 1.84 -11.74 8.04
C PRO A 51 1.99 -11.24 6.60
N LEU A 52 2.01 -9.93 6.38
CA LEU A 52 2.18 -9.28 5.08
C LEU A 52 3.63 -8.90 4.77
N TRP A 53 4.59 -9.27 5.62
CA TRP A 53 5.99 -8.82 5.52
C TRP A 53 6.62 -9.04 4.15
N GLU A 54 6.46 -10.23 3.55
CA GLU A 54 7.05 -10.50 2.23
C GLU A 54 6.43 -9.64 1.11
N LEU A 55 5.11 -9.42 1.15
CA LEU A 55 4.44 -8.53 0.21
C LEU A 55 4.92 -7.08 0.38
N GLN A 56 5.08 -6.61 1.62
CA GLN A 56 5.60 -5.28 1.90
C GLN A 56 7.02 -5.09 1.36
N ARG A 57 7.89 -6.10 1.47
CA ARG A 57 9.24 -6.07 0.89
C ARG A 57 9.21 -5.98 -0.64
N GLU A 58 8.33 -6.75 -1.29
CA GLU A 58 8.16 -6.70 -2.73
C GLU A 58 7.65 -5.34 -3.20
N ILE A 59 6.64 -4.79 -2.53
CA ILE A 59 6.11 -3.45 -2.82
C ILE A 59 7.19 -2.39 -2.63
N ALA A 60 7.97 -2.45 -1.55
CA ALA A 60 9.06 -1.50 -1.29
C ALA A 60 10.11 -1.52 -2.41
N ARG A 61 10.52 -2.71 -2.89
CA ARG A 61 11.46 -2.82 -4.02
C ARG A 61 10.89 -2.22 -5.31
N GLN A 62 9.62 -2.49 -5.61
CA GLN A 62 8.96 -1.95 -6.79
C GLN A 62 8.82 -0.43 -6.70
N ALA A 63 8.40 0.09 -5.56
CA ALA A 63 8.25 1.52 -5.32
C ALA A 63 9.59 2.25 -5.49
N VAL A 64 10.67 1.72 -4.89
CA VAL A 64 12.03 2.27 -5.07
C VAL A 64 12.46 2.21 -6.54
N GLY A 65 12.23 1.09 -7.23
CA GLY A 65 12.54 0.95 -8.66
C GLY A 65 11.79 1.93 -9.56
N LEU A 66 10.63 2.41 -9.12
CA LEU A 66 9.82 3.44 -9.79
C LEU A 66 10.12 4.88 -9.30
N GLY A 67 11.11 5.05 -8.43
CA GLY A 67 11.56 6.36 -7.96
C GLY A 67 10.79 6.91 -6.76
N ALA A 68 10.18 6.06 -5.93
CA ALA A 68 9.52 6.50 -4.70
C ALA A 68 10.48 7.13 -3.67
N LEU A 69 11.78 6.85 -3.77
CA LEU A 69 12.84 7.46 -2.97
C LEU A 69 14.01 7.86 -3.89
N SER A 70 14.64 8.99 -3.58
CA SER A 70 15.86 9.41 -4.23
C SER A 70 17.08 8.58 -3.77
N PRO A 71 18.18 8.55 -4.55
CA PRO A 71 19.42 7.88 -4.14
C PRO A 71 20.00 8.40 -2.81
N ASP A 72 19.85 9.70 -2.53
CA ASP A 72 20.34 10.32 -1.30
C ASP A 72 19.51 9.85 -0.09
N GLU A 73 18.18 9.84 -0.20
CA GLU A 73 17.30 9.29 0.84
C GLU A 73 17.60 7.81 1.11
N LEU A 74 17.84 7.01 0.07
CA LEU A 74 18.23 5.61 0.23
C LEU A 74 19.57 5.46 0.98
N THR A 75 20.51 6.37 0.75
CA THR A 75 21.80 6.38 1.45
C THR A 75 21.63 6.69 2.94
N GLU A 76 20.76 7.65 3.26
CA GLU A 76 20.40 7.97 4.64
C GLU A 76 19.74 6.78 5.35
N TRP A 77 18.77 6.14 4.69
CA TRP A 77 18.10 4.96 5.24
C TRP A 77 19.04 3.76 5.38
N ALA A 78 20.00 3.58 4.47
CA ALA A 78 21.05 2.59 4.63
C ALA A 78 21.88 2.84 5.90
N ALA A 79 22.24 4.10 6.19
CA ALA A 79 22.94 4.44 7.43
C ALA A 79 22.10 4.15 8.68
N VAL A 80 20.78 4.42 8.64
CA VAL A 80 19.84 4.05 9.73
C VAL A 80 19.83 2.54 9.96
N LEU A 81 19.76 1.75 8.89
CA LEU A 81 19.76 0.28 8.97
C LEU A 81 21.06 -0.27 9.54
N ARG A 82 22.23 0.24 9.10
CA ARG A 82 23.54 -0.13 9.65
C ARG A 82 23.63 0.17 11.14
N ARG A 83 23.20 1.38 11.55
CA ARG A 83 23.16 1.77 12.97
C ARG A 83 22.25 0.85 13.79
N ARG A 84 21.09 0.45 13.25
CA ARG A 84 20.17 -0.51 13.91
C ARG A 84 20.81 -1.89 14.07
N ALA A 85 21.61 -2.33 13.09
CA ALA A 85 22.37 -3.58 13.16
C ALA A 85 23.59 -3.53 14.10
N GLY A 86 23.90 -2.35 14.66
CA GLY A 86 25.08 -2.15 15.51
C GLY A 86 26.38 -1.99 14.72
N GLU A 87 26.30 -1.75 13.41
CA GLU A 87 27.48 -1.49 12.59
C GLU A 87 27.99 -0.05 12.83
N PRO A 88 29.33 0.15 12.90
CA PRO A 88 29.89 1.49 12.97
C PRO A 88 29.58 2.24 11.68
N VAL A 89 28.97 3.42 11.80
CA VAL A 89 28.88 4.36 10.68
C VAL A 89 30.26 4.99 10.54
N GLU A 90 31.02 4.59 9.51
CA GLU A 90 32.29 5.26 9.19
C GLU A 90 32.04 6.76 8.99
N ALA A 91 32.72 7.58 9.80
CA ALA A 91 32.73 9.01 9.60
C ALA A 91 33.49 9.30 8.28
N PRO A 92 33.03 10.28 7.47
CA PRO A 92 33.75 10.65 6.27
C PRO A 92 35.19 11.02 6.62
N GLU A 93 36.15 10.41 5.93
CA GLU A 93 37.57 10.69 6.14
C GLU A 93 37.84 12.19 5.93
N PRO A 94 38.56 12.86 6.85
CA PRO A 94 38.88 14.27 6.69
C PRO A 94 39.74 14.44 5.44
N HIS A 95 39.22 15.21 4.47
CA HIS A 95 39.98 15.61 3.29
C HIS A 95 41.30 16.26 3.73
N ARG A 96 42.42 15.63 3.37
CA ARG A 96 43.77 16.20 3.48
C ARG A 96 44.09 17.05 2.25
#